data_AF-A0A1M7UZG0-F1
#
_entry.id   AF-A0A1M7UZG0-F1
#
_cell.length_a   1.000
_cell.length_b   1.000
_cell.length_c   1.000
_cell.angle_alpha   90.00
_cell.angle_beta   90.00
_cell.angle_gamma   90.00
#
_symmetry.space_group_name_H-M   'P 1'
#
loop_
_entity.id
_entity.type
_entity.pdbx_description
1 polymer ?
#
loop_
_entity_poly.entity_id
_entity_poly.type
_entity_poly.pdbx_seq_one_letter_code
_entity_poly.pdbx_strand_id
1 'polypeptide(L)' 'MRAYSVDLREKLLAAVDAGMSREQASSVFGVSVPSIERYVRLRRQTGSLAPRRAIKPGPAAVKTEAVRAWLP' A
#
# COMPACT_ATOMS: atom_id res chain seq x y z
N MET A 1 -1.43 -10.54 1.57
CA MET A 1 -0.93 -9.82 0.38
C MET A 1 -0.07 -8.65 0.84
N ARG A 2 1.13 -8.46 0.29
CA ARG A 2 1.99 -7.29 0.61
C ARG A 2 1.54 -6.09 -0.23
N ALA A 3 1.61 -4.90 0.34
CA ALA A 3 1.29 -3.67 -0.39
C ALA A 3 2.44 -3.31 -1.35
N TYR A 4 2.11 -2.68 -2.48
CA TYR A 4 3.12 -2.13 -3.39
C TYR A 4 4.04 -1.14 -2.67
N SER A 5 5.31 -1.08 -3.08
CA SER A 5 6.30 -0.14 -2.54
C SER A 5 5.86 1.31 -2.72
N VAL A 6 6.36 2.20 -1.87
CA VAL A 6 6.04 3.64 -1.95
C VAL A 6 6.59 4.24 -3.24
N ASP A 7 7.83 3.89 -3.60
CA ASP A 7 8.48 4.31 -4.85
C ASP A 7 7.63 3.96 -6.09
N LEU A 8 7.03 2.76 -6.14
CA LEU A 8 6.15 2.39 -7.25
C LEU A 8 4.93 3.30 -7.33
N ARG A 9 4.30 3.62 -6.19
CA ARG A 9 3.12 4.50 -6.14
C ARG A 9 3.46 5.92 -6.57
N GLU A 10 4.62 6.42 -6.17
CA GLU A 10 5.10 7.76 -6.51
C GLU A 10 5.38 7.87 -8.01
N LYS A 11 6.13 6.93 -8.59
CA LYS A 11 6.40 6.88 -10.03
C LYS A 11 5.13 6.75 -10.86
N LEU A 12 4.21 5.88 -10.41
CA LEU A 12 2.92 5.69 -11.08
C LEU A 12 2.10 6.98 -11.08
N LEU A 13 2.04 7.69 -9.95
CA LEU A 13 1.27 8.93 -9.87
C LEU A 13 1.95 10.10 -10.58
N ALA A 14 3.28 10.16 -10.60
CA ALA A 14 4.01 11.13 -11.41
C ALA A 14 3.72 10.95 -12.90
N ALA A 15 3.63 9.71 -13.39
CA ALA A 15 3.26 9.44 -14.78
C ALA A 15 1.83 9.88 -15.09
N VAL A 16 0.88 9.62 -14.18
CA VAL A 16 -0.52 10.06 -14.32
C VAL A 16 -0.62 11.59 -14.29
N ASP A 17 0.13 12.26 -13.41
CA ASP A 17 0.20 13.73 -13.34
C ASP A 17 0.80 14.33 -14.63
N ALA A 18 1.76 13.63 -15.25
CA ALA A 18 2.35 14.00 -16.54
C ALA A 18 1.40 13.79 -17.73
N GLY A 19 0.17 13.33 -17.50
CA GLY A 19 -0.86 13.17 -18.53
C GLY A 19 -1.06 11.74 -19.03
N MET A 20 -0.35 10.75 -18.47
CA MET A 20 -0.58 9.35 -18.82
C MET A 20 -1.99 8.91 -18.37
N SER A 21 -2.70 8.20 -19.24
CA SER A 21 -4.02 7.65 -18.87
C SER A 21 -3.88 6.56 -17.81
N ARG A 22 -4.93 6.31 -17.04
CA ARG A 22 -4.94 5.27 -16.00
C ARG A 22 -4.75 3.86 -16.59
N GLU A 23 -5.27 3.62 -17.79
CA GLU A 23 -5.11 2.34 -18.50
C GLU A 23 -3.69 2.13 -19.01
N GLN A 24 -3.05 3.19 -19.53
CA GLN A 24 -1.65 3.17 -19.91
C GLN A 24 -0.76 2.90 -18.69
N ALA A 25 -0.99 3.62 -17.59
CA ALA A 25 -0.27 3.41 -16.34
C ALA A 25 -0.47 1.98 -15.80
N SER A 26 -1.67 1.42 -15.92
CA SER A 26 -1.94 0.03 -15.55
C SER A 26 -1.09 -0.96 -16.34
N SER A 27 -0.94 -0.72 -17.64
CA SER A 27 -0.17 -1.59 -18.54
C SER A 27 1.34 -1.46 -18.29
N VAL A 28 1.84 -0.24 -18.06
CA VAL A 28 3.26 0.05 -17.85
C VAL A 28 3.74 -0.45 -16.48
N PHE A 29 2.97 -0.21 -15.43
CA PHE A 29 3.39 -0.51 -14.05
C PHE A 29 2.87 -1.86 -13.53
N GLY A 30 2.01 -2.56 -14.28
CA GLY A 30 1.41 -3.83 -13.86
C GLY A 30 0.47 -3.70 -12.66
N VAL A 31 -0.11 -2.51 -12.45
CA VAL A 31 -0.98 -2.19 -11.31
C VAL A 31 -2.40 -1.98 -11.82
N SER A 32 -3.39 -2.65 -11.23
CA SER A 32 -4.78 -2.52 -11.67
C SER A 32 -5.32 -1.09 -11.58
N VAL A 33 -6.16 -0.69 -12.55
CA VAL A 33 -6.81 0.64 -12.60
C VAL A 33 -7.49 1.03 -11.28
N PRO A 34 -8.25 0.15 -10.59
CA PRO A 34 -8.84 0.51 -9.29
C PRO A 34 -7.79 0.83 -8.20
N SER A 35 -6.62 0.18 -8.25
CA SER A 35 -5.51 0.49 -7.32
C SER A 35 -4.91 1.86 -7.62
N ILE A 36 -4.80 2.22 -8.90
CA ILE A 36 -4.36 3.54 -9.34
C ILE A 36 -5.32 4.62 -8.84
N GLU A 37 -6.62 4.45 -9.05
CA GLU A 37 -7.65 5.38 -8.54
C GLU A 37 -7.62 5.53 -7.03
N ARG A 38 -7.40 4.42 -6.31
CA ARG A 38 -7.21 4.44 -4.85
C ARG A 38 -6.02 5.31 -4.45
N TYR A 39 -4.89 5.23 -5.16
CA TYR A 39 -3.72 6.06 -4.86
C TYR A 39 -3.94 7.54 -5.20
N VAL A 40 -4.60 7.85 -6.33
CA VAL A 40 -4.99 9.22 -6.67
C VAL A 40 -5.88 9.81 -5.57
N ARG A 41 -6.88 9.05 -5.12
CA ARG A 41 -7.80 9.45 -4.04
C ARG A 41 -7.05 9.66 -2.73
N LEU A 42 -6.18 8.72 -2.36
CA LEU A 42 -5.39 8.78 -1.13
C LEU A 42 -4.51 10.04 -1.09
N ARG A 43 -3.82 10.36 -2.19
CA ARG A 43 -3.00 11.58 -2.29
C ARG A 43 -3.83 12.85 -2.15
N ARG A 44 -5.00 12.91 -2.79
CA ARG A 44 -5.91 14.07 -2.65
C ARG A 44 -6.42 14.25 -1.23
N GLN A 45 -6.68 13.17 -0.51
CA GLN A 45 -7.25 13.24 0.84
C GLN A 45 -6.21 13.47 1.94
N THR A 46 -5.01 12.91 1.79
CA THR A 46 -4.01 12.87 2.87
C THR A 46 -2.70 13.57 2.54
N GLY A 47 -2.48 13.95 1.27
CA GLY A 47 -1.21 14.49 0.79
C GLY A 47 -0.06 13.48 0.77
N SER A 48 -0.26 12.24 1.24
CA SER A 48 0.79 11.23 1.40
C SER A 48 0.41 9.89 0.77
N LEU A 49 1.40 9.22 0.20
CA LEU A 49 1.29 7.86 -0.35
C LEU A 49 1.93 6.80 0.54
N ALA A 50 2.53 7.25 1.65
CA ALA A 50 3.10 6.37 2.64
C ALA A 50 2.01 5.43 3.16
N PRO A 51 2.30 4.14 3.38
CA PRO A 51 1.39 3.29 4.12
C PRO A 51 1.04 3.98 5.44
N ARG A 52 -0.23 3.90 5.84
CA ARG A 52 -0.65 4.32 7.18
C ARG A 52 0.35 3.72 8.15
N ARG A 53 1.03 4.58 8.94
CA ARG A 53 2.05 4.15 9.90
C ARG A 53 1.46 2.95 10.64
N ALA A 54 2.14 1.81 10.54
CA ALA A 54 1.86 0.71 11.44
C ALA A 54 2.05 1.31 12.83
N ILE A 55 0.95 1.45 13.57
CA ILE A 55 1.02 1.64 15.01
C ILE A 55 1.96 0.54 15.48
N LYS A 56 2.99 0.89 16.25
CA LYS A 56 3.98 -0.07 16.76
C LYS A 56 3.25 -1.36 17.16
N PRO A 57 3.79 -2.56 16.85
CA PRO A 57 3.15 -3.80 17.29
C PRO A 57 2.78 -3.61 18.75
N GLY A 58 1.49 -3.73 19.07
CA GLY A 58 1.06 -3.77 20.45
C GLY A 58 1.79 -4.92 21.17
N PRO A 59 1.76 -4.95 22.50
CA PRO A 59 2.33 -6.05 23.26
C PRO A 59 1.91 -7.39 22.63
N ALA A 60 2.87 -8.32 22.54
CA ALA A 60 2.67 -9.62 21.90
C ALA A 60 1.34 -10.21 22.38
N ALA A 61 0.53 -10.70 21.43
CA ALA A 61 -0.76 -11.28 21.79
C ALA A 61 -0.52 -12.41 22.80
N VAL A 62 -1.06 -12.27 24.01
CA VAL A 62 -0.89 -13.25 25.12
C VAL A 62 -1.29 -14.66 24.70
N LYS A 63 -2.22 -14.78 23.74
CA LYS A 63 -2.61 -16.04 23.12
C LYS A 63 -1.47 -16.77 22.40
N THR A 64 -0.49 -16.08 21.85
CA THR A 64 0.63 -16.70 21.12
C THR A 64 1.63 -17.37 22.06
N GLU A 65 1.87 -16.79 23.24
CA GLU A 65 2.75 -17.39 24.26
C GLU A 65 2.10 -18.60 24.91
N ALA A 66 0.83 -18.50 25.30
CA ALA A 66 0.08 -19.62 25.87
C ALA A 66 -0.01 -20.81 24.91
N VAL A 67 -0.19 -20.56 23.60
CA VAL A 67 -0.20 -21.62 22.58
C VAL A 67 1.20 -22.21 22.35
N ARG A 68 2.27 -21.40 22.38
CA ARG A 68 3.64 -21.93 22.30
C ARG A 68 4.04 -22.77 23.50
N ALA A 69 3.55 -22.43 24.69
CA ALA A 69 3.80 -23.21 25.91
C ALA A 69 3.06 -24.56 25.93
N TRP A 70 2.04 -24.73 25.07
CA TRP A 70 1.22 -25.94 24.96
C TRP A 70 1.58 -26.83 23.76
N LEU A 71 2.50 -26.40 22.89
CA LEU A 71 3.03 -27.22 21.80
C LEU A 71 4.30 -27.95 22.29
N PRO A 72 4.44 -29.26 22.03
CA PRO A 72 5.61 -30.04 22.44
C PRO A 72 6.90 -29.62 21.74
#